data_AF-R6LU42-F1
#
_entry.id   AF-R6LU42-F1
#
_cell.length_a   1.000
_cell.length_b   1.000
_cell.length_c   1.000
_cell.angle_alpha   90.00
_cell.angle_beta   90.00
_cell.angle_gamma   90.00
#
_symmetry.space_group_name_H-M   'P 1'
#
loop_
_entity.id
_entity.type
_entity.pdbx_description
1 polymer ?
#
loop_
_entity_poly.entity_id
_entity_poly.type
_entity_poly.pdbx_seq_one_letter_code
_entity_poly.pdbx_strand_id
1 'polypeptide(L)'
;MNILKDNIKNNLKYGRDKLGHGFIIAVLIVSIMLSGCGSLNDYIDGYNNASSEGSSLNDNVELSHKSYQDSPYQVLSNNKPEFTKKQKRNTKVFEKYSRLDSLGRCGVAFANICQELMPDSERTGIGMIKPSGWQTAKYNGVVDGNYLYNRCHLIGFQLAGENANEKNLITGTRYMNVEGMLPFEDEVAAYVKKTDNHVLYRVTPVFKGKNLVAEGVKMEAYSVEDKGKGVCFNVFVYNVQPYITIDYANGNSRLSSDVKENGGSTDSKSKNANKNRKSTSKSTKYVINTNTGKFHLPSCSSVADTLAKNKKVFNGNREQLISDGYMPCKRCNP
;
A
#
# COMPACT_ATOMS: atom_id res chain seq x y z
N MET A 1 37.66 -9.89 40.82
CA MET A 1 37.89 -11.33 40.56
C MET A 1 36.65 -12.06 41.05
N ASN A 2 35.94 -12.82 40.18
CA ASN A 2 34.67 -13.56 40.42
C ASN A 2 33.34 -13.02 39.80
N ILE A 3 33.36 -12.20 38.74
CA ILE A 3 32.14 -11.98 37.91
C ILE A 3 32.39 -12.19 36.40
N LEU A 4 33.64 -12.51 36.00
CA LEU A 4 34.02 -12.71 34.59
C LEU A 4 34.19 -14.17 34.16
N LYS A 5 33.89 -15.16 35.02
CA LYS A 5 34.05 -16.59 34.71
C LYS A 5 32.76 -17.34 34.38
N ASP A 6 31.59 -16.77 34.64
CA ASP A 6 30.31 -17.47 34.43
C ASP A 6 29.64 -17.19 33.08
N ASN A 7 30.04 -16.12 32.37
CA ASN A 7 29.50 -15.80 31.03
C ASN A 7 30.18 -16.53 29.86
N ILE A 8 31.23 -17.33 30.10
CA ILE A 8 31.91 -18.11 29.05
C ILE A 8 31.42 -19.58 29.01
N LYS A 9 30.82 -20.09 30.09
CA LYS A 9 30.36 -21.49 30.16
C LYS A 9 28.98 -21.76 29.54
N ASN A 10 28.14 -20.73 29.33
CA ASN A 10 26.82 -20.92 28.72
C ASN A 10 26.80 -20.77 27.18
N ASN A 11 27.87 -20.27 26.56
CA ASN A 11 27.99 -20.13 25.09
C ASN A 11 28.70 -21.31 24.39
N LEU A 12 28.98 -22.42 25.08
CA LEU A 12 29.66 -23.61 24.50
C LEU A 12 28.83 -24.89 24.51
N LYS A 13 27.50 -24.79 24.76
CA LYS A 13 26.57 -25.92 24.81
C LYS A 13 25.49 -25.92 23.70
N TYR A 14 25.61 -25.05 22.69
CA TYR A 14 24.72 -25.04 21.52
C TYR A 14 25.49 -25.02 20.18
N GLY A 15 26.62 -25.71 20.15
CA GLY A 15 27.52 -25.75 18.99
C GLY A 15 28.36 -27.03 18.91
N ARG A 16 27.86 -28.13 19.47
CA ARG A 16 28.48 -29.46 19.39
C ARG A 16 27.37 -30.50 19.40
N ASP A 17 26.76 -30.70 18.23
CA ASP A 17 26.18 -31.96 17.82
C ASP A 17 26.23 -31.97 16.28
N LYS A 18 26.87 -33.00 15.73
CA LYS A 18 27.15 -33.26 14.30
C LYS A 18 28.43 -32.68 13.69
N LEU A 19 29.56 -33.03 14.27
CA LEU A 19 30.78 -33.29 13.49
C LEU A 19 31.67 -34.28 14.26
N GLY A 20 31.92 -35.45 13.65
CA GLY A 20 33.00 -36.35 14.08
C GLY A 20 32.60 -37.80 14.37
N HIS A 21 32.55 -38.62 13.32
CA HIS A 21 33.20 -39.94 13.26
C HIS A 21 33.98 -39.87 11.92
N GLY A 22 35.31 -39.74 11.84
CA GLY A 22 36.33 -40.54 12.49
C GLY A 22 36.59 -41.79 11.65
N PHE A 23 37.16 -41.64 10.43
CA PHE A 23 38.53 -42.04 10.06
C PHE A 23 38.72 -43.55 9.75
N ILE A 24 39.67 -43.84 8.85
CA ILE A 24 40.20 -45.13 8.39
C ILE A 24 39.62 -45.59 7.03
N ILE A 25 40.35 -45.32 5.94
CA ILE A 25 40.99 -46.35 5.11
C ILE A 25 42.10 -45.67 4.30
N ALA A 26 43.25 -46.32 4.33
CA ALA A 26 44.54 -45.85 3.91
C ALA A 26 44.71 -45.80 2.38
N VAL A 27 45.60 -44.89 1.99
CA VAL A 27 46.32 -44.83 0.72
C VAL A 27 46.92 -46.20 0.38
N LEU A 28 46.53 -46.78 -0.75
CA LEU A 28 47.32 -47.81 -1.43
C LEU A 28 46.91 -47.92 -2.92
N ILE A 29 47.95 -47.88 -3.75
CA ILE A 29 48.05 -48.36 -5.14
C ILE A 29 47.70 -47.37 -6.25
N VAL A 30 48.76 -46.71 -6.70
CA VAL A 30 49.00 -46.25 -8.08
C VAL A 30 49.20 -47.47 -8.98
N SER A 31 48.69 -47.37 -10.21
CA SER A 31 48.91 -48.24 -11.40
C SER A 31 47.86 -49.32 -11.66
N ILE A 32 46.98 -49.08 -12.63
CA ILE A 32 46.83 -49.90 -13.85
C ILE A 32 46.17 -49.04 -14.92
N MET A 33 46.71 -49.18 -16.12
CA MET A 33 46.44 -48.42 -17.32
C MET A 33 45.14 -48.82 -18.04
N LEU A 34 44.68 -47.88 -18.88
CA LEU A 34 44.04 -48.06 -20.20
C LEU A 34 42.73 -48.87 -20.25
N SER A 35 41.62 -48.18 -20.46
CA SER A 35 40.81 -48.27 -21.70
C SER A 35 39.48 -47.54 -21.51
N GLY A 36 39.20 -46.55 -22.34
CA GLY A 36 37.89 -45.91 -22.42
C GLY A 36 37.92 -44.41 -22.71
N CYS A 37 38.39 -44.05 -23.91
CA CYS A 37 38.05 -42.75 -24.49
C CYS A 37 36.54 -42.72 -24.77
N GLY A 38 35.84 -41.77 -24.15
CA GLY A 38 34.43 -41.50 -24.41
C GLY A 38 33.89 -40.45 -23.43
N SER A 39 33.80 -39.21 -23.91
CA SER A 39 33.07 -38.08 -23.30
C SER A 39 33.60 -37.52 -21.96
N LEU A 40 34.73 -36.80 -22.02
CA LEU A 40 35.03 -35.75 -21.03
C LEU A 40 34.50 -34.35 -21.45
N ASN A 41 33.97 -34.21 -22.68
CA ASN A 41 33.37 -32.97 -23.15
C ASN A 41 31.92 -32.76 -22.65
N ASP A 42 31.18 -33.82 -22.27
CA ASP A 42 29.81 -33.68 -21.75
C ASP A 42 29.76 -33.35 -20.24
N TYR A 43 30.88 -33.41 -19.52
CA TYR A 43 30.95 -33.09 -18.09
C TYR A 43 31.42 -31.65 -17.82
N ILE A 44 32.12 -31.01 -18.76
CA ILE A 44 32.64 -29.64 -18.62
C ILE A 44 31.64 -28.58 -19.15
N ASP A 45 30.71 -28.95 -20.04
CA ASP A 45 29.62 -28.07 -20.49
C ASP A 45 28.51 -27.86 -19.45
N GLY A 46 28.51 -28.66 -18.37
CA GLY A 46 27.55 -28.57 -17.25
C GLY A 46 27.96 -27.64 -16.10
N TYR A 47 29.19 -27.12 -16.08
CA TYR A 47 29.69 -26.23 -15.01
C TYR A 47 29.82 -24.75 -15.43
N ASN A 48 29.84 -24.47 -16.74
CA ASN A 48 29.98 -23.10 -17.28
C ASN A 48 28.66 -22.44 -17.72
N ASN A 49 27.50 -23.06 -17.47
CA ASN A 49 26.17 -22.49 -17.76
C ASN A 49 25.34 -22.15 -16.51
N ALA A 50 26.01 -21.89 -15.38
CA ALA A 50 25.40 -21.41 -14.14
C ALA A 50 25.93 -20.03 -13.75
N SER A 51 25.95 -19.07 -14.69
CA SER A 51 26.19 -17.66 -14.37
C SER A 51 25.79 -16.72 -15.51
N SER A 52 24.49 -16.66 -15.85
CA SER A 52 23.95 -15.47 -16.54
C SER A 52 22.43 -15.23 -16.42
N GLU A 53 21.75 -15.81 -15.43
CA GLU A 53 20.41 -15.33 -15.03
C GLU A 53 20.50 -14.39 -13.83
N GLY A 54 21.30 -13.34 -13.99
CA GLY A 54 21.13 -12.10 -13.23
C GLY A 54 20.07 -11.25 -13.90
N SER A 55 18.80 -11.66 -13.84
CA SER A 55 17.69 -10.73 -14.13
C SER A 55 17.75 -9.66 -13.04
N SER A 56 18.32 -8.52 -13.40
CA SER A 56 18.28 -7.32 -12.60
C SER A 56 16.81 -6.99 -12.34
N LEU A 57 16.38 -7.05 -11.08
CA LEU A 57 15.15 -6.43 -10.60
C LEU A 57 15.32 -4.91 -10.63
N ASN A 58 15.52 -4.33 -11.82
CA ASN A 58 15.67 -2.91 -12.11
C ASN A 58 15.02 -2.55 -13.47
N ASP A 59 14.03 -3.32 -13.91
CA ASP A 59 13.17 -2.85 -14.99
C ASP A 59 12.20 -1.84 -14.39
N ASN A 60 12.53 -0.56 -14.53
CA ASN A 60 11.54 0.51 -14.50
C ASN A 60 10.60 0.27 -15.68
N VAL A 61 9.66 -0.67 -15.53
CA VAL A 61 8.56 -0.86 -16.47
C VAL A 61 7.74 0.42 -16.41
N GLU A 62 7.91 1.27 -17.43
CA GLU A 62 7.03 2.41 -17.65
C GLU A 62 5.64 1.85 -17.97
N LEU A 63 4.84 1.69 -16.92
CA LEU A 63 3.52 1.14 -17.02
C LEU A 63 2.64 2.19 -17.72
N SER A 64 2.21 1.90 -18.95
CA SER A 64 1.21 2.71 -19.63
C SER A 64 -0.11 2.64 -18.84
N HIS A 65 -0.36 3.63 -17.99
CA HIS A 65 -1.65 3.85 -17.36
C HIS A 65 -2.33 5.08 -17.97
N LYS A 66 -3.67 5.09 -17.98
CA LYS A 66 -4.38 6.30 -18.41
C LYS A 66 -4.23 7.37 -17.34
N SER A 67 -4.45 8.62 -17.71
CA SER A 67 -4.60 9.70 -16.73
C SER A 67 -5.81 9.41 -15.84
N TYR A 68 -5.78 9.88 -14.60
CA TYR A 68 -6.89 9.81 -13.66
C TYR A 68 -8.20 10.36 -14.28
N GLN A 69 -9.30 9.64 -14.10
CA GLN A 69 -10.66 9.96 -14.61
C GLN A 69 -11.69 9.80 -13.48
N ASP A 70 -11.45 10.45 -12.33
CA ASP A 70 -12.35 10.45 -11.17
C ASP A 70 -12.66 9.07 -10.55
N SER A 71 -11.81 8.06 -10.82
CA SER A 71 -11.86 6.73 -10.22
C SER A 71 -10.56 6.46 -9.47
N PRO A 72 -10.60 5.91 -8.23
CA PRO A 72 -9.39 5.68 -7.42
C PRO A 72 -8.43 4.66 -8.05
N TYR A 73 -8.91 3.85 -8.99
CA TYR A 73 -8.12 2.88 -9.74
C TYR A 73 -8.59 2.74 -11.18
N GLN A 74 -7.78 2.07 -12.00
CA GLN A 74 -8.17 1.53 -13.30
C GLN A 74 -7.85 0.04 -13.37
N VAL A 75 -8.67 -0.72 -14.11
CA VAL A 75 -8.41 -2.13 -14.41
C VAL A 75 -7.37 -2.23 -15.51
N LEU A 76 -6.41 -3.13 -15.34
CA LEU A 76 -5.35 -3.43 -16.29
C LEU A 76 -5.52 -4.84 -16.86
N SER A 77 -5.00 -5.10 -18.06
CA SER A 77 -4.84 -6.46 -18.61
C SER A 77 -6.10 -7.34 -18.50
N ASN A 78 -7.29 -6.76 -18.72
CA ASN A 78 -8.59 -7.43 -18.52
C ASN A 78 -8.76 -8.05 -17.12
N ASN A 79 -8.26 -7.36 -16.10
CA ASN A 79 -8.17 -7.77 -14.70
C ASN A 79 -7.35 -9.05 -14.45
N LYS A 80 -6.48 -9.44 -15.38
CA LYS A 80 -5.68 -10.67 -15.25
C LYS A 80 -4.26 -10.35 -14.76
N PRO A 81 -3.80 -10.96 -13.65
CA PRO A 81 -2.46 -10.75 -13.14
C PRO A 81 -1.40 -11.48 -13.98
N GLU A 82 -0.21 -10.91 -14.03
CA GLU A 82 0.92 -11.33 -14.87
C GLU A 82 1.87 -12.26 -14.10
N PHE A 83 1.34 -13.07 -13.18
CA PHE A 83 2.12 -14.13 -12.54
C PHE A 83 2.45 -15.25 -13.53
N THR A 84 3.69 -15.73 -13.48
CA THR A 84 4.14 -16.89 -14.26
C THR A 84 3.38 -18.15 -13.86
N LYS A 85 3.33 -19.14 -14.77
CA LYS A 85 2.74 -20.45 -14.46
C LYS A 85 3.38 -21.12 -13.24
N LYS A 86 4.68 -20.90 -13.01
CA LYS A 86 5.42 -21.44 -11.85
C LYS A 86 4.95 -20.77 -10.55
N GLN A 87 4.82 -19.45 -10.54
CA GLN A 87 4.29 -18.72 -9.38
C GLN A 87 2.87 -19.18 -9.06
N LYS A 88 1.98 -19.27 -10.06
CA LYS A 88 0.56 -19.70 -9.90
C LYS A 88 0.36 -21.11 -9.33
N ARG A 89 1.42 -21.90 -9.14
CA ARG A 89 1.38 -23.23 -8.51
C ARG A 89 2.10 -23.27 -7.16
N ASN A 90 2.62 -22.14 -6.69
CA ASN A 90 3.41 -22.08 -5.47
C ASN A 90 2.50 -21.85 -4.26
N THR A 91 2.48 -22.81 -3.35
CA THR A 91 1.78 -22.73 -2.05
C THR A 91 2.76 -22.54 -0.89
N LYS A 92 4.02 -22.16 -1.16
CA LYS A 92 4.96 -21.83 -0.10
C LYS A 92 4.67 -20.44 0.43
N VAL A 93 4.67 -20.31 1.74
CA VAL A 93 4.64 -19.03 2.46
C VAL A 93 5.91 -18.25 2.14
N PHE A 94 5.76 -16.99 1.73
CA PHE A 94 6.88 -16.07 1.60
C PHE A 94 6.43 -14.61 1.54
N GLU A 95 7.36 -13.73 1.90
CA GLU A 95 7.30 -12.31 1.67
C GLU A 95 8.65 -11.83 1.11
N LYS A 96 8.60 -10.89 0.17
CA LYS A 96 9.79 -10.31 -0.46
C LYS A 96 9.57 -8.82 -0.67
N TYR A 97 10.47 -8.04 -0.09
CA TYR A 97 10.52 -6.59 -0.25
C TYR A 97 11.80 -6.22 -0.97
N SER A 98 11.67 -5.48 -2.07
CA SER A 98 12.83 -4.99 -2.82
C SER A 98 13.68 -4.07 -1.95
N ARG A 99 14.98 -3.99 -2.25
CA ARG A 99 15.81 -2.93 -1.69
C ARG A 99 15.27 -1.58 -2.18
N LEU A 100 15.46 -0.55 -1.37
CA LEU A 100 15.26 0.81 -1.84
C LEU A 100 16.21 1.08 -3.01
N ASP A 101 15.76 1.85 -4.00
CA ASP A 101 16.61 2.25 -5.11
C ASP A 101 17.59 3.38 -4.70
N SER A 102 18.38 3.88 -5.64
CA SER A 102 19.37 4.93 -5.38
C SER A 102 18.78 6.28 -4.95
N LEU A 103 17.46 6.47 -5.10
CA LEU A 103 16.73 7.66 -4.64
C LEU A 103 15.98 7.40 -3.33
N GLY A 104 16.18 6.23 -2.70
CA GLY A 104 15.50 5.83 -1.48
C GLY A 104 14.04 5.41 -1.69
N ARG A 105 13.64 5.09 -2.93
CA ARG A 105 12.26 4.73 -3.28
C ARG A 105 12.03 3.25 -3.09
N CYS A 106 10.84 2.86 -2.62
CA CYS A 106 10.47 1.45 -2.53
C CYS A 106 10.38 0.81 -3.92
N GLY A 107 10.88 -0.42 -4.04
CA GLY A 107 10.63 -1.28 -5.19
C GLY A 107 9.43 -2.20 -4.97
N VAL A 108 9.37 -3.29 -5.75
CA VAL A 108 8.29 -4.28 -5.70
C VAL A 108 8.22 -4.95 -4.32
N ALA A 109 7.00 -5.08 -3.80
CA ALA A 109 6.65 -5.99 -2.71
C ALA A 109 5.88 -7.19 -3.27
N PHE A 110 6.26 -8.41 -2.90
CA PHE A 110 5.68 -9.65 -3.42
C PHE A 110 5.58 -10.70 -2.33
N ALA A 111 4.39 -11.23 -2.11
CA ALA A 111 4.13 -12.25 -1.10
C ALA A 111 3.17 -13.32 -1.61
N ASN A 112 3.09 -14.42 -0.88
CA ASN A 112 2.04 -15.42 -1.00
C ASN A 112 1.25 -15.38 0.30
N ILE A 113 0.23 -14.51 0.34
CA ILE A 113 -0.54 -14.20 1.53
C ILE A 113 -1.32 -15.42 1.98
N CYS A 114 -1.21 -15.77 3.25
CA CYS A 114 -1.85 -16.90 3.93
C CYS A 114 -2.06 -16.55 5.41
N GLN A 115 -2.73 -17.43 6.17
CA GLN A 115 -3.00 -17.15 7.58
C GLN A 115 -1.73 -17.02 8.41
N GLU A 116 -0.65 -17.76 8.09
CA GLU A 116 0.60 -17.68 8.83
C GLU A 116 1.32 -16.33 8.72
N LEU A 117 1.01 -15.53 7.69
CA LEU A 117 1.55 -14.18 7.54
C LEU A 117 0.66 -13.12 8.20
N MET A 118 -0.61 -13.41 8.46
CA MET A 118 -1.50 -12.43 9.06
C MET A 118 -1.07 -12.09 10.49
N PRO A 119 -1.26 -10.84 10.94
CA PRO A 119 -0.82 -10.41 12.25
C PRO A 119 -1.55 -11.15 13.38
N ASP A 120 -0.79 -11.56 14.38
CA ASP A 120 -1.25 -12.06 15.68
C ASP A 120 -1.29 -10.99 16.77
N SER A 121 -0.83 -9.76 16.45
CA SER A 121 -0.65 -8.65 17.37
C SER A 121 -1.23 -7.36 16.81
N GLU A 122 -1.47 -6.39 17.70
CA GLU A 122 -1.97 -5.09 17.31
C GLU A 122 -0.89 -4.27 16.58
N ARG A 123 -1.33 -3.49 15.59
CA ARG A 123 -0.46 -2.58 14.85
C ARG A 123 0.11 -1.49 15.77
N THR A 124 1.43 -1.30 15.77
CA THR A 124 2.08 -0.21 16.51
C THR A 124 2.37 1.01 15.63
N GLY A 125 2.70 2.14 16.24
CA GLY A 125 2.93 3.40 15.52
C GLY A 125 4.15 3.34 14.59
N ILE A 126 4.00 3.87 13.36
CA ILE A 126 5.06 3.88 12.32
C ILE A 126 5.58 5.29 11.99
N GLY A 127 5.35 6.26 12.87
CA GLY A 127 5.62 7.68 12.62
C GLY A 127 7.09 8.04 12.35
N MET A 128 8.03 7.17 12.75
CA MET A 128 9.47 7.37 12.52
C MET A 128 9.86 7.23 11.05
N ILE A 129 9.13 6.45 10.27
CA ILE A 129 9.46 6.18 8.87
C ILE A 129 9.11 7.40 8.02
N LYS A 130 10.02 7.80 7.13
CA LYS A 130 9.80 8.89 6.18
C LYS A 130 10.18 8.40 4.78
N PRO A 131 9.22 7.86 4.02
CA PRO A 131 9.49 7.39 2.66
C PRO A 131 10.02 8.50 1.74
N SER A 132 10.49 8.11 0.56
CA SER A 132 10.87 9.08 -0.48
C SER A 132 9.75 10.10 -0.73
N GLY A 133 10.14 11.37 -0.84
CA GLY A 133 9.20 12.48 -1.08
C GLY A 133 8.25 12.79 0.07
N TRP A 134 8.50 12.27 1.28
CA TRP A 134 7.63 12.51 2.43
C TRP A 134 7.49 14.00 2.77
N GLN A 135 6.25 14.48 2.82
CA GLN A 135 5.88 15.81 3.32
C GLN A 135 4.83 15.69 4.42
N THR A 136 4.83 16.64 5.36
CA THR A 136 3.72 16.80 6.30
C THR A 136 2.82 17.93 5.80
N ALA A 137 1.75 17.58 5.08
CA ALA A 137 0.80 18.54 4.52
C ALA A 137 -0.60 18.32 5.11
N LYS A 138 -1.27 19.42 5.49
CA LYS A 138 -2.61 19.42 6.08
C LYS A 138 -3.60 20.22 5.22
N TYR A 139 -4.78 19.67 5.03
CA TYR A 139 -5.88 20.31 4.30
C TYR A 139 -7.20 20.09 5.04
N ASN A 140 -7.48 21.00 5.96
CA ASN A 140 -8.64 20.91 6.84
C ASN A 140 -9.95 20.96 6.05
N GLY A 141 -10.83 19.98 6.29
CA GLY A 141 -12.14 19.89 5.63
C GLY A 141 -12.10 19.45 4.16
N VAL A 142 -10.92 19.19 3.59
CA VAL A 142 -10.75 18.69 2.22
C VAL A 142 -10.30 17.24 2.23
N VAL A 143 -9.37 16.89 3.13
CA VAL A 143 -8.88 15.52 3.29
C VAL A 143 -9.43 14.94 4.59
N ASP A 144 -10.00 13.73 4.52
CA ASP A 144 -10.42 12.99 5.71
C ASP A 144 -9.23 12.77 6.67
N GLY A 145 -9.38 13.14 7.94
CA GLY A 145 -8.27 13.13 8.91
C GLY A 145 -7.25 14.26 8.73
N ASN A 146 -7.52 15.23 7.84
CA ASN A 146 -6.74 16.46 7.57
C ASN A 146 -5.34 16.27 6.99
N TYR A 147 -4.67 15.12 7.15
CA TYR A 147 -3.34 14.88 6.60
C TYR A 147 -3.42 14.29 5.19
N LEU A 148 -2.74 14.92 4.23
CA LEU A 148 -2.70 14.45 2.85
C LEU A 148 -2.07 13.07 2.73
N TYR A 149 -0.86 12.90 3.29
CA TYR A 149 -0.07 11.70 3.11
C TYR A 149 -0.16 10.76 4.31
N ASN A 150 -0.33 9.48 3.98
CA ASN A 150 -0.13 8.35 4.86
C ASN A 150 1.21 7.68 4.53
N ARG A 151 1.78 7.01 5.53
CA ARG A 151 2.81 5.99 5.29
C ARG A 151 2.08 4.75 4.79
N CYS A 152 1.90 4.70 3.47
CA CYS A 152 1.05 3.73 2.82
C CYS A 152 1.86 2.43 2.62
N HIS A 153 1.32 1.34 3.15
CA HIS A 153 1.91 0.01 3.01
C HIS A 153 1.76 -0.49 1.57
N LEU A 154 2.81 -1.11 1.01
CA LEU A 154 2.66 -1.82 -0.27
C LEU A 154 1.95 -3.15 -0.07
N ILE A 155 2.29 -3.88 1.00
CA ILE A 155 1.52 -5.00 1.51
C ILE A 155 1.00 -4.59 2.88
N GLY A 156 -0.31 -4.41 2.99
CA GLY A 156 -0.98 -3.95 4.20
C GLY A 156 -0.68 -4.82 5.41
N PHE A 157 -0.56 -4.20 6.59
CA PHE A 157 -0.33 -4.90 7.87
C PHE A 157 -1.33 -6.06 8.08
N GLN A 158 -2.59 -5.89 7.69
CA GLN A 158 -3.61 -6.94 7.83
C GLN A 158 -3.34 -8.22 7.04
N LEU A 159 -2.48 -8.15 6.02
CA LEU A 159 -2.14 -9.27 5.14
C LEU A 159 -0.86 -10.00 5.59
N ALA A 160 0.09 -9.27 6.16
CA ALA A 160 1.45 -9.77 6.35
C ALA A 160 2.11 -9.42 7.70
N GLY A 161 1.42 -8.68 8.59
CA GLY A 161 1.94 -8.32 9.91
C GLY A 161 3.15 -7.36 9.92
N GLU A 162 3.72 -7.03 8.76
CA GLU A 162 4.86 -6.13 8.64
C GLU A 162 4.49 -4.69 8.99
N ASN A 163 5.01 -4.20 10.13
CA ASN A 163 4.61 -2.90 10.65
C ASN A 163 5.45 -1.72 10.11
N ALA A 164 6.69 -1.53 10.59
CA ALA A 164 7.51 -0.34 10.31
C ALA A 164 8.65 -0.60 9.30
N ASN A 165 8.42 -1.44 8.29
CA ASN A 165 9.43 -1.81 7.31
C ASN A 165 9.59 -0.72 6.23
N GLU A 166 10.75 -0.07 6.21
CA GLU A 166 11.07 1.03 5.27
C GLU A 166 10.96 0.62 3.79
N LYS A 167 11.10 -0.68 3.48
CA LYS A 167 10.98 -1.22 2.11
C LYS A 167 9.54 -1.52 1.69
N ASN A 168 8.58 -1.31 2.60
CA ASN A 168 7.16 -1.58 2.41
C ASN A 168 6.30 -0.32 2.58
N LEU A 169 6.90 0.87 2.71
CA LEU A 169 6.18 2.11 3.02
C LEU A 169 6.49 3.20 1.98
N ILE A 170 5.45 3.71 1.32
CA ILE A 170 5.56 4.83 0.38
C ILE A 170 4.78 6.06 0.88
N THR A 171 5.13 7.22 0.32
CA THR A 171 4.33 8.45 0.46
C THR A 171 3.07 8.32 -0.40
N GLY A 172 1.98 7.83 0.20
CA GLY A 172 0.68 7.65 -0.47
C GLY A 172 -0.36 8.61 0.09
N THR A 173 -1.28 9.11 -0.73
CA THR A 173 -2.37 9.96 -0.24
C THR A 173 -3.34 9.18 0.65
N ARG A 174 -4.10 9.89 1.47
CA ARG A 174 -5.22 9.32 2.23
C ARG A 174 -6.23 8.63 1.31
N TYR A 175 -6.57 9.27 0.19
CA TYR A 175 -7.49 8.72 -0.80
C TYR A 175 -6.98 7.43 -1.44
N MET A 176 -5.72 7.40 -1.90
CA MET A 176 -5.09 6.18 -2.41
C MET A 176 -5.14 5.06 -1.39
N ASN A 177 -4.76 5.36 -0.14
CA ASN A 177 -4.67 4.35 0.92
C ASN A 177 -6.04 3.75 1.30
N VAL A 178 -7.10 4.57 1.34
CA VAL A 178 -8.41 4.16 1.87
C VAL A 178 -9.42 3.82 0.77
N GLU A 179 -9.52 4.64 -0.26
CA GLU A 179 -10.48 4.43 -1.36
C GLU A 179 -9.87 3.62 -2.50
N GLY A 180 -8.53 3.61 -2.62
CA GLY A 180 -7.80 2.92 -3.67
C GLY A 180 -7.39 1.51 -3.30
N MET A 181 -6.53 1.35 -2.29
CA MET A 181 -5.91 0.07 -1.95
C MET A 181 -6.77 -0.82 -1.04
N LEU A 182 -7.32 -0.25 0.03
CA LEU A 182 -8.01 -0.99 1.09
C LEU A 182 -9.10 -1.96 0.59
N PRO A 183 -9.97 -1.62 -0.38
CA PRO A 183 -10.98 -2.57 -0.86
C PRO A 183 -10.38 -3.87 -1.43
N PHE A 184 -9.24 -3.78 -2.12
CA PHE A 184 -8.54 -4.95 -2.66
C PHE A 184 -7.82 -5.75 -1.56
N GLU A 185 -7.28 -5.06 -0.55
CA GLU A 185 -6.68 -5.70 0.62
C GLU A 185 -7.73 -6.47 1.42
N ASP A 186 -8.92 -5.88 1.63
CA ASP A 186 -10.03 -6.50 2.34
C ASP A 186 -10.56 -7.74 1.61
N GLU A 187 -10.62 -7.71 0.27
CA GLU A 187 -10.98 -8.88 -0.55
C GLU A 187 -10.01 -10.04 -0.32
N VAL A 188 -8.70 -9.78 -0.38
CA VAL A 188 -7.64 -10.77 -0.15
C VAL A 188 -7.71 -11.30 1.28
N ALA A 189 -7.82 -10.42 2.27
CA ALA A 189 -7.88 -10.78 3.68
C ALA A 189 -9.09 -11.67 3.97
N ALA A 190 -10.26 -11.29 3.47
CA ALA A 190 -11.49 -12.07 3.64
C ALA A 190 -11.38 -13.46 3.00
N TYR A 191 -10.81 -13.54 1.80
CA TYR A 191 -10.60 -14.82 1.13
C TYR A 191 -9.70 -15.76 1.94
N VAL A 192 -8.52 -15.29 2.36
CA VAL A 192 -7.54 -16.10 3.11
C VAL A 192 -8.11 -16.54 4.45
N LYS A 193 -8.78 -15.65 5.19
CA LYS A 193 -9.45 -15.98 6.46
C LYS A 193 -10.55 -17.03 6.31
N LYS A 194 -11.28 -16.99 5.21
CA LYS A 194 -12.41 -17.89 4.95
C LYS A 194 -11.96 -19.29 4.51
N THR A 195 -10.86 -19.36 3.75
CA THR A 195 -10.50 -20.57 3.00
C THR A 195 -9.23 -21.24 3.47
N ASP A 196 -8.38 -20.52 4.22
CA ASP A 196 -7.02 -20.95 4.56
C ASP A 196 -6.10 -21.18 3.33
N ASN A 197 -6.53 -20.68 2.17
CA ASN A 197 -5.78 -20.75 0.92
C ASN A 197 -4.74 -19.62 0.82
N HIS A 198 -3.89 -19.72 -0.21
CA HIS A 198 -2.88 -18.73 -0.53
C HIS A 198 -3.34 -17.75 -1.61
N VAL A 199 -2.89 -16.50 -1.51
CA VAL A 199 -3.04 -15.49 -2.56
C VAL A 199 -1.67 -14.93 -2.93
N LEU A 200 -1.23 -15.18 -4.16
CA LEU A 200 -0.09 -14.47 -4.73
C LEU A 200 -0.45 -13.00 -4.85
N TYR A 201 0.34 -12.15 -4.22
CA TYR A 201 0.03 -10.73 -4.10
C TYR A 201 1.27 -9.90 -4.40
N ARG A 202 1.20 -9.03 -5.41
CA ARG A 202 2.32 -8.19 -5.83
C ARG A 202 1.87 -6.75 -5.95
N VAL A 203 2.61 -5.85 -5.32
CA VAL A 203 2.41 -4.41 -5.41
C VAL A 203 3.68 -3.75 -5.91
N THR A 204 3.54 -3.02 -7.01
CA THR A 204 4.64 -2.37 -7.72
C THR A 204 4.40 -0.86 -7.75
N PRO A 205 5.16 -0.07 -6.98
CA PRO A 205 5.16 1.40 -7.12
C PRO A 205 5.56 1.82 -8.53
N VAL A 206 4.85 2.79 -9.10
CA VAL A 206 5.17 3.34 -10.42
C VAL A 206 5.61 4.79 -10.26
N PHE A 207 6.86 5.08 -10.64
CA PHE A 207 7.44 6.41 -10.61
C PHE A 207 7.71 6.91 -12.01
N LYS A 208 7.45 8.19 -12.25
CA LYS A 208 7.88 8.87 -13.48
C LYS A 208 9.28 9.45 -13.33
N GLY A 209 10.24 8.94 -14.09
CA GLY A 209 11.62 9.42 -14.07
C GLY A 209 12.23 9.42 -12.66
N LYS A 210 12.73 10.58 -12.22
CA LYS A 210 13.37 10.79 -10.91
C LYS A 210 12.40 11.21 -9.80
N ASN A 211 11.09 11.13 -10.04
CA ASN A 211 10.11 11.51 -9.03
C ASN A 211 10.28 10.68 -7.76
N LEU A 212 10.17 11.35 -6.60
CA LEU A 212 10.30 10.72 -5.28
C LEU A 212 8.96 10.19 -4.76
N VAL A 213 7.84 10.66 -5.29
CA VAL A 213 6.49 10.15 -5.00
C VAL A 213 6.00 9.36 -6.20
N ALA A 214 5.44 8.18 -5.95
CA ALA A 214 4.88 7.32 -7.01
C ALA A 214 3.60 7.95 -7.56
N GLU A 215 3.34 7.82 -8.86
CA GLU A 215 2.07 8.21 -9.49
C GLU A 215 0.92 7.27 -9.07
N GLY A 216 1.27 6.09 -8.58
CA GLY A 216 0.35 5.06 -8.11
C GLY A 216 1.07 3.76 -7.84
N VAL A 217 0.29 2.70 -7.62
CA VAL A 217 0.79 1.32 -7.52
C VAL A 217 0.01 0.42 -8.46
N LYS A 218 0.72 -0.49 -9.13
CA LYS A 218 0.09 -1.66 -9.75
C LYS A 218 -0.11 -2.73 -8.68
N MET A 219 -1.33 -3.21 -8.50
CA MET A 219 -1.67 -4.29 -7.58
C MET A 219 -2.16 -5.50 -8.37
N GLU A 220 -1.60 -6.66 -8.07
CA GLU A 220 -1.94 -7.93 -8.70
C GLU A 220 -2.22 -8.98 -7.61
N ALA A 221 -3.33 -9.70 -7.73
CA ALA A 221 -3.67 -10.80 -6.83
C ALA A 221 -4.19 -12.02 -7.58
N TYR A 222 -3.85 -13.21 -7.08
CA TYR A 222 -4.31 -14.50 -7.63
C TYR A 222 -4.38 -15.55 -6.53
N SER A 223 -5.59 -16.05 -6.23
CA SER A 223 -5.78 -17.18 -5.33
C SER A 223 -5.25 -18.48 -5.95
N VAL A 224 -4.35 -19.17 -5.25
CA VAL A 224 -3.51 -20.22 -5.82
C VAL A 224 -4.30 -21.53 -5.99
N GLU A 225 -4.91 -22.01 -4.91
CA GLU A 225 -5.55 -23.33 -4.82
C GLU A 225 -6.77 -23.44 -5.73
N ASP A 226 -7.58 -22.38 -5.80
CA ASP A 226 -8.78 -22.35 -6.64
C ASP A 226 -8.55 -21.79 -8.05
N LYS A 227 -7.29 -21.51 -8.39
CA LYS A 227 -6.85 -21.02 -9.70
C LYS A 227 -7.42 -19.64 -10.08
N GLY A 228 -7.55 -18.74 -9.11
CA GLY A 228 -8.03 -17.38 -9.30
C GLY A 228 -9.55 -17.27 -9.37
N LYS A 229 -10.29 -18.28 -8.86
CA LYS A 229 -11.76 -18.23 -8.80
C LYS A 229 -12.25 -17.33 -7.67
N GLY A 230 -11.53 -17.32 -6.54
CA GLY A 230 -11.86 -16.50 -5.38
C GLY A 230 -11.34 -15.07 -5.50
N VAL A 231 -10.04 -14.92 -5.75
CA VAL A 231 -9.38 -13.61 -5.92
C VAL A 231 -8.58 -13.60 -7.21
N CYS A 232 -8.86 -12.64 -8.09
CA CYS A 232 -8.10 -12.46 -9.32
C CYS A 232 -8.27 -11.02 -9.82
N PHE A 233 -7.21 -10.22 -9.70
CA PHE A 233 -7.22 -8.86 -10.22
C PHE A 233 -5.85 -8.37 -10.68
N ASN A 234 -5.89 -7.34 -11.52
CA ASN A 234 -4.74 -6.54 -11.95
C ASN A 234 -5.22 -5.11 -12.15
N VAL A 235 -4.82 -4.22 -11.25
CA VAL A 235 -5.31 -2.84 -11.20
C VAL A 235 -4.15 -1.88 -11.01
N PHE A 236 -4.33 -0.65 -11.48
CA PHE A 236 -3.48 0.48 -11.11
C PHE A 236 -4.26 1.41 -10.19
N VAL A 237 -3.77 1.60 -8.98
CA VAL A 237 -4.36 2.49 -7.97
C VAL A 237 -3.61 3.81 -7.99
N TYR A 238 -4.33 4.91 -8.22
CA TYR A 238 -3.76 6.24 -8.39
C TYR A 238 -3.34 6.84 -7.04
N ASN A 239 -2.13 7.40 -6.98
CA ASN A 239 -1.65 8.18 -5.84
C ASN A 239 -2.10 9.64 -5.93
N VAL A 240 -3.41 9.85 -5.98
CA VAL A 240 -4.05 11.17 -6.13
C VAL A 240 -4.88 11.50 -4.91
N GLN A 241 -5.25 12.76 -4.77
CA GLN A 241 -6.22 13.19 -3.77
C GLN A 241 -7.16 14.20 -4.45
N PRO A 242 -8.48 13.95 -4.44
CA PRO A 242 -9.43 14.91 -4.98
C PRO A 242 -9.19 16.32 -4.42
N TYR A 243 -9.27 17.32 -5.29
CA TYR A 243 -9.03 18.74 -5.01
C TYR A 243 -7.60 19.14 -4.64
N ILE A 244 -6.61 18.25 -4.76
CA ILE A 244 -5.21 18.54 -4.45
C ILE A 244 -4.33 18.16 -5.63
N THR A 245 -3.46 19.11 -6.02
CA THR A 245 -2.39 18.89 -6.98
C THR A 245 -1.11 18.52 -6.22
N ILE A 246 -0.45 17.45 -6.66
CA ILE A 246 0.80 16.94 -6.08
C ILE A 246 1.95 17.18 -7.06
N ASP A 247 3.05 17.70 -6.54
CA ASP A 247 4.35 17.69 -7.20
C ASP A 247 5.04 16.35 -6.87
N TYR A 248 4.94 15.39 -7.78
CA TYR A 248 5.51 14.06 -7.58
C TYR A 248 7.05 14.06 -7.50
N ALA A 249 7.71 15.13 -7.92
CA ALA A 249 9.17 15.22 -7.84
C ALA A 249 9.66 15.24 -6.38
N ASN A 250 8.90 15.89 -5.48
CA ASN A 250 9.34 16.16 -4.11
C ASN A 250 8.25 15.99 -3.03
N GLY A 251 7.01 15.72 -3.44
CA GLY A 251 5.85 15.54 -2.57
C GLY A 251 5.16 16.83 -2.12
N ASN A 252 5.60 18.01 -2.56
CA ASN A 252 4.88 19.26 -2.30
C ASN A 252 3.46 19.19 -2.88
N SER A 253 2.54 19.94 -2.28
CA SER A 253 1.13 19.88 -2.68
C SER A 253 0.45 21.24 -2.52
N ARG A 254 -0.60 21.45 -3.30
CA ARG A 254 -1.47 22.64 -3.22
C ARG A 254 -2.90 22.26 -3.53
N LEU A 255 -3.86 23.07 -3.06
CA LEU A 255 -5.24 22.94 -3.54
C LEU A 255 -5.27 23.15 -5.05
N SER A 256 -6.01 22.30 -5.74
CA SER A 256 -6.20 22.42 -7.19
C SER A 256 -6.99 23.68 -7.50
N SER A 257 -6.60 24.37 -8.57
CA SER A 257 -7.28 25.59 -9.04
C SER A 257 -8.71 25.34 -9.53
N ASP A 258 -9.10 24.07 -9.69
CA ASP A 258 -10.44 23.60 -10.07
C ASP A 258 -11.39 23.39 -8.89
N VAL A 259 -11.01 23.83 -7.68
CA VAL A 259 -12.02 24.19 -6.66
C VAL A 259 -12.79 25.39 -7.22
N LYS A 260 -13.75 25.12 -8.10
CA LYS A 260 -14.74 26.10 -8.52
C LYS A 260 -15.57 26.43 -7.28
N GLU A 261 -15.17 27.49 -6.61
CA GLU A 261 -16.13 28.42 -6.02
C GLU A 261 -17.27 28.58 -7.03
N ASN A 262 -18.48 28.15 -6.69
CA ASN A 262 -19.67 28.77 -7.27
C ASN A 262 -19.80 30.16 -6.65
N GLY A 263 -18.87 31.03 -7.05
CA GLY A 263 -18.82 32.46 -6.80
C GLY A 263 -18.43 33.08 -8.14
N GLY A 264 -19.38 33.81 -8.74
CA GLY A 264 -19.38 34.15 -10.16
C GLY A 264 -18.10 34.84 -10.66
N SER A 265 -17.80 34.55 -11.93
CA SER A 265 -16.87 35.30 -12.77
C SER A 265 -17.12 36.80 -12.64
N THR A 266 -16.07 37.55 -12.33
CA THR A 266 -15.89 38.89 -12.88
C THR A 266 -14.43 39.10 -13.27
N ASP A 267 -14.27 39.56 -14.52
CA ASP A 267 -13.02 39.94 -15.15
C ASP A 267 -12.18 40.89 -14.29
N SER A 268 -10.88 40.61 -14.21
CA SER A 268 -9.90 41.60 -13.79
C SER A 268 -9.66 42.61 -14.89
N LYS A 269 -10.37 43.75 -14.83
CA LYS A 269 -9.83 45.05 -15.22
C LYS A 269 -9.96 46.02 -14.04
N SER A 270 -8.80 46.33 -13.45
CA SER A 270 -8.37 47.64 -12.97
C SER A 270 -9.29 48.45 -12.02
N LYS A 271 -8.72 48.71 -10.82
CA LYS A 271 -8.82 49.91 -9.95
C LYS A 271 -10.00 50.05 -8.99
N ASN A 272 -9.61 50.33 -7.73
CA ASN A 272 -10.29 51.08 -6.66
C ASN A 272 -11.70 50.64 -6.22
N ALA A 273 -11.81 50.17 -4.98
CA ALA A 273 -12.28 50.99 -3.85
C ALA A 273 -12.75 50.10 -2.69
N ASN A 274 -12.30 50.49 -1.50
CA ASN A 274 -12.74 50.04 -0.19
C ASN A 274 -14.29 50.06 -0.07
N LYS A 275 -14.92 48.94 0.34
CA LYS A 275 -16.15 48.93 1.16
C LYS A 275 -16.53 47.52 1.64
N ASN A 276 -16.31 47.33 2.93
CA ASN A 276 -17.07 46.54 3.89
C ASN A 276 -18.48 46.11 3.39
N ARG A 277 -18.73 44.80 3.19
CA ARG A 277 -20.09 44.24 3.05
C ARG A 277 -20.22 42.86 3.71
N LYS A 278 -20.89 42.90 4.85
CA LYS A 278 -21.60 41.83 5.57
C LYS A 278 -22.49 41.04 4.59
N SER A 279 -22.15 39.77 4.31
CA SER A 279 -22.97 38.87 3.49
C SER A 279 -23.95 38.11 4.38
N THR A 280 -25.23 38.44 4.25
CA THR A 280 -26.37 37.75 4.85
C THR A 280 -26.45 36.32 4.32
N SER A 281 -26.01 35.36 5.15
CA SER A 281 -26.11 33.92 4.90
C SER A 281 -27.56 33.46 4.99
N LYS A 282 -28.05 32.76 3.96
CA LYS A 282 -29.38 32.14 4.01
C LYS A 282 -29.34 30.97 5.01
N SER A 283 -30.07 31.13 6.10
CA SER A 283 -30.24 30.10 7.13
C SER A 283 -31.00 28.89 6.57
N THR A 284 -30.38 27.71 6.63
CA THR A 284 -30.97 26.44 6.20
C THR A 284 -31.25 25.57 7.44
N LYS A 285 -32.38 24.87 7.43
CA LYS A 285 -32.77 23.96 8.51
C LYS A 285 -32.14 22.58 8.27
N TYR A 286 -31.47 22.05 9.28
CA TYR A 286 -30.85 20.74 9.33
C TYR A 286 -31.37 19.91 10.52
N VAL A 287 -31.29 18.59 10.39
CA VAL A 287 -31.57 17.64 11.48
C VAL A 287 -30.29 16.88 11.79
N ILE A 288 -29.79 17.01 13.01
CA ILE A 288 -28.61 16.33 13.53
C ILE A 288 -29.05 15.06 14.24
N ASN A 289 -28.43 13.95 13.90
CA ASN A 289 -28.47 12.71 14.67
C ASN A 289 -27.29 12.72 15.67
N THR A 290 -27.58 13.00 16.94
CA THR A 290 -26.57 13.16 18.00
C THR A 290 -25.84 11.87 18.36
N ASN A 291 -26.40 10.71 18.02
CA ASN A 291 -25.75 9.41 18.24
C ASN A 291 -24.69 9.10 17.18
N THR A 292 -24.95 9.48 15.92
CA THR A 292 -24.04 9.20 14.79
C THR A 292 -23.14 10.37 14.41
N GLY A 293 -23.40 11.55 14.99
CA GLY A 293 -22.71 12.78 14.61
C GLY A 293 -23.03 13.26 13.20
N LYS A 294 -24.10 12.75 12.55
CA LYS A 294 -24.45 13.13 11.18
C LYS A 294 -25.56 14.17 11.15
N PHE A 295 -25.50 15.10 10.20
CA PHE A 295 -26.60 16.02 9.93
C PHE A 295 -27.25 15.74 8.56
N HIS A 296 -28.51 16.09 8.45
CA HIS A 296 -29.41 15.70 7.37
C HIS A 296 -30.28 16.89 6.93
N LEU A 297 -30.74 16.90 5.68
CA LEU A 297 -31.89 17.72 5.29
C LEU A 297 -33.16 17.17 5.98
N PRO A 298 -34.14 18.01 6.33
CA PRO A 298 -35.38 17.56 6.97
C PRO A 298 -36.15 16.50 6.17
N SER A 299 -35.98 16.47 4.84
CA SER A 299 -36.60 15.51 3.91
C SER A 299 -35.84 14.19 3.75
N CYS A 300 -34.69 14.00 4.42
CA CYS A 300 -33.91 12.78 4.29
C CYS A 300 -34.64 11.57 4.90
N SER A 301 -34.76 10.47 4.16
CA SER A 301 -35.41 9.24 4.65
C SER A 301 -34.82 8.72 5.96
N SER A 302 -33.51 8.86 6.15
CA SER A 302 -32.80 8.44 7.37
C SER A 302 -33.20 9.25 8.63
N VAL A 303 -33.87 10.39 8.45
CA VAL A 303 -34.42 11.16 9.58
C VAL A 303 -35.60 10.41 10.17
N ALA A 304 -36.44 9.74 9.39
CA ALA A 304 -37.57 8.97 9.91
C ALA A 304 -37.10 7.86 10.87
N ASP A 305 -36.02 7.17 10.50
CA ASP A 305 -35.45 6.03 11.26
C ASP A 305 -34.66 6.45 12.51
N THR A 306 -34.39 7.74 12.69
CA THR A 306 -33.68 8.24 13.88
C THR A 306 -34.64 8.33 15.07
N LEU A 307 -34.25 7.79 16.23
CA LEU A 307 -35.02 7.92 17.48
C LEU A 307 -35.20 9.40 17.86
N ALA A 308 -36.40 9.79 18.30
CA ALA A 308 -36.71 11.18 18.63
C ALA A 308 -35.73 11.81 19.64
N LYS A 309 -35.31 11.03 20.66
CA LYS A 309 -34.32 11.45 21.66
C LYS A 309 -32.93 11.79 21.09
N ASN A 310 -32.61 11.31 19.89
CA ASN A 310 -31.33 11.53 19.21
C ASN A 310 -31.41 12.58 18.08
N LYS A 311 -32.55 13.27 17.93
CA LYS A 311 -32.73 14.33 16.93
C LYS A 311 -32.53 15.71 17.54
N LYS A 312 -31.66 16.52 16.93
CA LYS A 312 -31.53 17.95 17.23
C LYS A 312 -31.74 18.76 15.94
N VAL A 313 -32.66 19.71 15.95
CA VAL A 313 -32.88 20.63 14.81
C VAL A 313 -31.92 21.80 14.93
N PHE A 314 -31.27 22.15 13.82
CA PHE A 314 -30.37 23.29 13.73
C PHE A 314 -30.81 24.18 12.56
N ASN A 315 -30.92 25.48 12.79
CA ASN A 315 -31.18 26.45 11.72
C ASN A 315 -29.96 27.35 11.63
N GLY A 316 -29.22 27.25 10.54
CA GLY A 316 -27.99 27.99 10.40
C GLY A 316 -27.23 27.56 9.15
N ASN A 317 -25.92 27.72 9.21
CA ASN A 317 -25.08 27.41 8.08
C ASN A 317 -24.58 25.95 8.10
N ARG A 318 -24.50 25.33 6.92
CA ARG A 318 -23.92 24.00 6.73
C ARG A 318 -22.49 23.93 7.27
N GLU A 319 -21.68 24.94 6.94
CA GLU A 319 -20.27 24.97 7.34
C GLU A 319 -20.11 25.07 8.85
N GLN A 320 -21.08 25.65 9.56
CA GLN A 320 -21.07 25.68 11.02
C GLN A 320 -21.23 24.27 11.60
N LEU A 321 -22.15 23.46 11.06
CA LEU A 321 -22.30 22.07 11.50
C LEU A 321 -21.05 21.25 11.26
N ILE A 322 -20.35 21.47 10.15
CA ILE A 322 -19.09 20.81 9.85
C ILE A 322 -18.00 21.27 10.81
N SER A 323 -17.91 22.57 11.09
CA SER A 323 -16.99 23.13 12.08
C SER A 323 -17.25 22.61 13.50
N ASP A 324 -18.51 22.37 13.84
CA ASP A 324 -18.95 21.83 15.13
C ASP A 324 -18.73 20.30 15.22
N GLY A 325 -18.13 19.69 14.20
CA GLY A 325 -17.75 18.27 14.18
C GLY A 325 -18.83 17.31 13.66
N TYR A 326 -19.91 17.83 13.06
CA TYR A 326 -20.96 16.99 12.47
C TYR A 326 -20.66 16.66 10.99
N MET A 327 -20.94 15.42 10.59
CA MET A 327 -20.70 14.93 9.23
C MET A 327 -21.97 15.03 8.36
N PRO A 328 -21.88 15.44 7.10
CA PRO A 328 -23.04 15.43 6.21
C PRO A 328 -23.50 14.01 5.91
N CYS A 329 -24.81 13.78 5.91
CA CYS A 329 -25.38 12.51 5.50
C CYS A 329 -25.16 12.29 3.99
N LYS A 330 -24.38 11.28 3.62
CA LYS A 330 -24.10 10.90 2.22
C LYS A 330 -25.36 10.60 1.38
N ARG A 331 -26.51 10.29 2.01
CA ARG A 331 -27.76 9.97 1.31
C ARG A 331 -28.54 11.20 0.84
N CYS A 332 -28.62 12.25 1.67
CA CYS A 332 -29.33 13.48 1.30
C CYS A 332 -28.41 14.60 0.84
N ASN A 333 -27.09 14.41 0.97
CA ASN A 333 -26.05 15.37 0.63
C ASN A 333 -26.41 16.82 1.03
N PRO A 334 -26.65 17.05 2.33
CA PRO A 334 -27.16 18.31 2.89
C PRO A 334 -26.16 19.45 2.79
#